data_AF-A0A2U8W071-F1
#
_entry.id   AF-A0A2U8W071-F1
#
_cell.length_a   1.000
_cell.length_b   1.000
_cell.length_c   1.000
_cell.angle_alpha   90.00
_cell.angle_beta   90.00
_cell.angle_gamma   90.00
#
_symmetry.space_group_name_H-M   'P 1'
#
loop_
_entity.id
_entity.type
_entity.pdbx_description
1 polymer ?
#
loop_
_entity_poly.entity_id
_entity_poly.type
_entity_poly.pdbx_seq_one_letter_code
_entity_poly.pdbx_strand_id
1 'polypeptide(L)'
;MRHPPTDTALRDLILAQLAEPGTAWSLGTFGAAAEFRRGPDEPARPLADGRLGLCTARGGIALVPHPDLVPVAYETALPGGWSHAVALCLPETALPHPRRGAVTALGLDREALDPDARDEPLFDLGLGLGPVALLARAGDAEGRARLAALGGAPLPDPDAFVAASGRAGHPALVFAGPLGRVEVLRSDGPPPGPRAHAVAQVLRLGRTHVATAPIPPGLVPCAHIQPPHPLRDGAGAPCPFRRAHHDAFQTLLERWGDPALVALKRHRLGLGPDPGLAPDRRTRAVARVAAAQIEAGAYPEPRGTRGEVTEC
;
A
#
# COMPACT_ATOMS: atom_id res chain seq x y z
N MET A 1 10.77 27.52 14.94
CA MET A 1 9.95 26.41 15.47
C MET A 1 10.49 25.13 14.86
N ARG A 2 11.23 24.30 15.61
CA ARG A 2 11.84 23.07 15.07
C ARG A 2 10.74 22.01 14.99
N HIS A 3 10.48 21.45 13.81
CA HIS A 3 9.63 20.26 13.68
C HIS A 3 10.30 19.09 14.44
N PRO A 4 9.53 18.20 15.10
CA PRO A 4 10.10 17.04 15.76
C PRO A 4 10.85 16.16 14.75
N PRO A 5 11.93 15.46 15.17
CA PRO A 5 12.79 14.66 14.28
C PRO A 5 12.02 13.56 13.49
N THR A 6 10.82 13.20 13.94
CA THR A 6 9.93 12.23 13.28
C THR A 6 9.42 12.71 11.92
N ASP A 7 9.15 14.01 11.75
CA ASP A 7 8.54 14.52 10.51
C ASP A 7 9.54 14.50 9.34
N THR A 8 10.79 14.89 9.60
CA THR A 8 11.87 14.80 8.60
C THR A 8 12.15 13.33 8.22
N ALA A 9 12.19 12.42 9.19
CA ALA A 9 12.39 11.00 8.95
C ALA A 9 11.31 10.36 8.05
N LEU A 10 10.05 10.75 8.25
CA LEU A 10 8.93 10.27 7.43
C LEU A 10 8.96 10.85 6.03
N ARG A 11 9.24 12.16 5.92
CA ARG A 11 9.41 12.82 4.64
C ARG A 11 10.53 12.16 3.83
N ASP A 12 11.67 11.90 4.46
CA ASP A 12 12.82 11.25 3.81
C ASP A 12 12.50 9.81 3.38
N LEU A 13 11.78 9.06 4.21
CA LEU A 13 11.27 7.73 3.83
C LEU A 13 10.42 7.83 2.55
N ILE A 14 9.43 8.73 2.53
CA ILE A 14 8.52 8.87 1.39
C ILE A 14 9.30 9.28 0.13
N LEU A 15 10.19 10.27 0.23
CA LEU A 15 10.99 10.74 -0.90
C LEU A 15 11.91 9.65 -1.45
N ALA A 16 12.60 8.91 -0.59
CA ALA A 16 13.46 7.80 -1.00
C ALA A 16 12.65 6.69 -1.72
N GLN A 17 11.47 6.38 -1.20
CA GLN A 17 10.60 5.34 -1.77
C GLN A 17 9.91 5.79 -3.07
N LEU A 18 9.65 7.09 -3.25
CA LEU A 18 9.15 7.65 -4.52
C LEU A 18 10.25 7.60 -5.59
N ALA A 19 11.49 7.91 -5.21
CA ALA A 19 12.63 7.85 -6.12
C ALA A 19 12.88 6.44 -6.66
N GLU A 20 12.72 5.40 -5.83
CA GLU A 20 12.89 3.99 -6.21
C GLU A 20 11.78 3.49 -7.15
N PRO A 21 12.05 3.23 -8.45
CA PRO A 21 11.03 2.82 -9.40
C PRO A 21 10.40 1.45 -9.11
N GLY A 22 11.13 0.55 -8.44
CA GLY A 22 10.62 -0.76 -8.06
C GLY A 22 9.65 -0.73 -6.87
N THR A 23 9.45 0.43 -6.23
CA THR A 23 8.50 0.59 -5.13
C THR A 23 7.07 0.65 -5.67
N ALA A 24 6.22 -0.21 -5.13
CA ALA A 24 4.79 -0.10 -5.30
C ALA A 24 4.17 0.69 -4.14
N TRP A 25 3.09 1.40 -4.44
CA TRP A 25 2.33 2.18 -3.47
C TRP A 25 0.87 1.79 -3.55
N SER A 26 0.17 1.72 -2.43
CA SER A 26 -1.29 1.53 -2.45
C SER A 26 -1.99 2.47 -1.48
N LEU A 27 -3.15 2.98 -1.87
CA LEU A 27 -4.01 3.83 -1.05
C LEU A 27 -5.45 3.30 -1.15
N GLY A 28 -6.05 3.02 0.00
CA GLY A 28 -7.31 2.30 0.05
C GLY A 28 -7.61 1.71 1.42
N THR A 29 -8.63 0.87 1.45
CA THR A 29 -9.01 0.03 2.59
C THR A 29 -8.87 -1.44 2.21
N PHE A 30 -9.04 -2.34 3.18
CA PHE A 30 -9.04 -3.76 2.90
C PHE A 30 -10.23 -4.15 2.02
N GLY A 31 -9.93 -4.56 0.79
CA GLY A 31 -10.93 -4.93 -0.22
C GLY A 31 -11.13 -3.89 -1.31
N ALA A 32 -10.61 -2.67 -1.17
CA ALA A 32 -10.56 -1.72 -2.28
C ALA A 32 -9.38 -0.76 -2.15
N ALA A 33 -8.52 -0.74 -3.16
CA ALA A 33 -7.39 0.19 -3.22
C ALA A 33 -7.00 0.49 -4.66
N ALA A 34 -6.47 1.69 -4.86
CA ALA A 34 -5.61 1.96 -6.01
C ALA A 34 -4.17 1.67 -5.64
N GLU A 35 -3.45 1.17 -6.63
CA GLU A 35 -2.03 0.89 -6.57
C GLU A 35 -1.33 1.69 -7.65
N PHE A 36 -0.29 2.41 -7.25
CA PHE A 36 0.61 3.10 -8.15
C PHE A 36 1.91 2.31 -8.25
N ARG A 37 2.23 1.90 -9.48
CA ARG A 37 3.54 1.38 -9.88
C ARG A 37 3.93 2.05 -11.18
N ARG A 38 5.23 2.09 -11.46
CA ARG A 38 5.75 2.54 -12.74
C ARG A 38 6.81 1.60 -13.27
N GLY A 39 6.99 1.56 -14.58
CA GLY A 39 8.19 0.97 -15.17
C GLY A 39 9.45 1.75 -14.75
N PRO A 40 10.62 1.13 -14.68
CA PRO A 40 11.87 1.83 -14.37
C PRO A 40 12.16 2.96 -15.37
N ASP A 41 11.81 2.75 -16.64
CA ASP A 41 11.99 3.70 -17.73
C ASP A 41 10.72 4.51 -18.06
N GLU A 42 9.64 4.32 -17.30
CA GLU A 42 8.41 5.09 -17.51
C GLU A 42 8.62 6.53 -17.05
N PRO A 43 8.39 7.54 -17.92
CA PRO A 43 8.52 8.94 -17.55
C PRO A 43 7.62 9.27 -16.35
N ALA A 44 8.24 9.76 -15.28
CA ALA A 44 7.57 10.23 -14.09
C ALA A 44 7.99 11.66 -13.76
N ARG A 45 7.02 12.52 -13.48
CA ARG A 45 7.23 13.91 -13.06
C ARG A 45 6.88 14.09 -11.58
N PRO A 46 7.68 14.80 -10.78
CA PRO A 46 7.25 15.24 -9.46
C PRO A 46 6.09 16.21 -9.56
N LEU A 47 5.32 16.32 -8.48
CA LEU A 47 4.20 17.26 -8.40
C LEU A 47 4.71 18.70 -8.18
N ALA A 48 4.09 19.65 -8.87
CA ALA A 48 4.47 21.07 -8.78
C ALA A 48 3.80 21.82 -7.62
N ASP A 49 2.89 21.17 -6.88
CA ASP A 49 2.06 21.80 -5.84
C ASP A 49 2.52 21.53 -4.40
N GLY A 50 3.74 21.00 -4.25
CA GLY A 50 4.36 20.76 -2.94
C GLY A 50 3.94 19.45 -2.26
N ARG A 51 2.94 18.73 -2.79
CA ARG A 51 2.62 17.36 -2.34
C ARG A 51 3.76 16.40 -2.67
N LEU A 52 3.94 15.38 -1.85
CA LEU A 52 4.96 14.35 -2.06
C LEU A 52 4.42 13.30 -3.03
N GLY A 53 4.85 13.33 -4.29
CA GLY A 53 4.24 12.43 -5.26
C GLY A 53 4.87 12.46 -6.64
N LEU A 54 4.32 11.61 -7.50
CA LEU A 54 4.74 11.42 -8.88
C LEU A 54 3.52 11.21 -9.78
N CYS A 55 3.61 11.72 -11.01
CA CYS A 55 2.67 11.41 -12.09
C CYS A 55 3.39 10.76 -13.26
N THR A 56 2.73 9.78 -13.88
CA THR A 56 3.02 9.29 -15.23
C THR A 56 1.81 9.57 -16.12
N ALA A 57 1.91 9.23 -17.40
CA ALA A 57 0.76 9.31 -18.31
C ALA A 57 -0.38 8.33 -17.94
N ARG A 58 -0.11 7.33 -17.10
CA ARG A 58 -1.07 6.28 -16.72
C ARG A 58 -1.76 6.52 -15.38
N GLY A 59 -1.19 7.36 -14.53
CA GLY A 59 -1.68 7.57 -13.18
C GLY A 59 -0.68 8.32 -12.32
N GLY A 60 -0.98 8.45 -11.04
CA GLY A 60 -0.08 9.13 -10.12
C GLY A 60 -0.43 8.88 -8.67
N ILE A 61 0.47 9.32 -7.80
CA ILE A 61 0.29 9.34 -6.36
C ILE A 61 0.66 10.72 -5.86
N ALA A 62 -0.13 11.25 -4.92
CA ALA A 62 0.21 12.40 -4.12
C ALA A 62 -0.04 12.08 -2.65
N LEU A 63 0.97 12.30 -1.84
CA LEU A 63 0.89 12.19 -0.40
C LEU A 63 1.04 13.56 0.25
N VAL A 64 0.26 13.79 1.29
CA VAL A 64 0.35 14.97 2.14
C VAL A 64 0.95 14.52 3.48
N PRO A 65 2.02 15.17 3.97
CA PRO A 65 2.52 14.92 5.31
C PRO A 65 1.40 15.08 6.35
N HIS A 66 1.30 14.13 7.27
CA HIS A 66 0.31 14.16 8.34
C HIS A 66 1.04 14.07 9.69
N PRO A 67 0.75 14.98 10.65
CA PRO A 67 1.49 15.05 11.91
C PRO A 67 1.36 13.77 12.75
N ASP A 68 0.19 13.12 12.70
CA ASP A 68 -0.08 11.86 13.42
C ASP A 68 0.28 10.60 12.63
N LEU A 69 1.05 10.72 11.54
CA LEU A 69 1.41 9.56 10.72
C LEU A 69 2.33 8.60 11.49
N VAL A 70 1.91 7.34 11.59
CA VAL A 70 2.68 6.25 12.21
C VAL A 70 2.99 5.19 11.16
N PRO A 71 4.24 5.09 10.68
CA PRO A 71 4.65 4.00 9.81
C PRO A 71 4.82 2.71 10.63
N VAL A 72 4.44 1.59 10.04
CA VAL A 72 4.60 0.25 10.61
C VAL A 72 5.19 -0.66 9.54
N ALA A 73 6.47 -0.99 9.65
CA ALA A 73 7.13 -1.94 8.78
C ALA A 73 6.87 -3.38 9.26
N TYR A 74 6.54 -4.28 8.34
CA TYR A 74 6.29 -5.67 8.69
C TYR A 74 6.53 -6.63 7.53
N GLU A 75 6.69 -7.89 7.88
CA GLU A 75 6.77 -9.01 6.95
C GLU A 75 5.61 -9.96 7.22
N THR A 76 5.09 -10.58 6.16
CA THR A 76 4.05 -11.60 6.26
C THR A 76 4.54 -12.88 5.60
N ALA A 77 4.56 -13.98 6.35
CA ALA A 77 4.89 -15.28 5.78
C ALA A 77 3.77 -15.74 4.82
N LEU A 78 4.17 -16.22 3.65
CA LEU A 78 3.29 -16.74 2.60
C LEU A 78 3.74 -18.17 2.24
N PRO A 79 2.89 -18.99 1.59
CA PRO A 79 3.37 -20.21 0.96
C PRO A 79 4.50 -19.88 -0.02
N GLY A 80 5.63 -20.59 0.09
CA GLY A 80 6.80 -20.40 -0.80
C GLY A 80 7.58 -19.09 -0.59
N GLY A 81 7.42 -18.38 0.53
CA GLY A 81 8.25 -17.23 0.86
C GLY A 81 7.61 -16.24 1.84
N TRP A 82 7.83 -14.95 1.60
CA TRP A 82 7.21 -13.88 2.38
C TRP A 82 6.77 -12.72 1.49
N SER A 83 6.05 -11.77 2.08
CA SER A 83 5.89 -10.41 1.57
C SER A 83 6.33 -9.42 2.63
N HIS A 84 6.55 -8.18 2.21
CA HIS A 84 6.93 -7.09 3.09
C HIS A 84 6.22 -5.80 2.72
N ALA A 85 6.02 -4.91 3.68
CA ALA A 85 5.41 -3.60 3.47
C ALA A 85 5.74 -2.65 4.62
N VAL A 86 5.57 -1.36 4.37
CA VAL A 86 5.42 -0.32 5.40
C VAL A 86 3.99 0.22 5.30
N ALA A 87 3.17 -0.06 6.30
CA ALA A 87 1.85 0.54 6.41
C ALA A 87 1.98 1.97 6.95
N LEU A 88 1.34 2.92 6.28
CA LEU A 88 1.24 4.32 6.70
C LEU A 88 -0.08 4.47 7.45
N CYS A 89 -0.01 4.46 8.78
CA CYS A 89 -1.18 4.40 9.66
C CYS A 89 -1.48 5.75 10.29
N LEU A 90 -2.76 5.96 10.59
CA LEU A 90 -3.23 7.07 11.42
C LEU A 90 -3.99 6.52 12.63
N PRO A 91 -4.02 7.26 13.76
CA PRO A 91 -4.93 6.97 14.85
C PRO A 91 -6.38 6.97 14.35
N GLU A 92 -7.18 5.99 14.78
CA GLU A 92 -8.59 5.89 14.40
C GLU A 92 -9.37 7.18 14.72
N THR A 93 -9.01 7.85 15.82
CA THR A 93 -9.61 9.12 16.25
C THR A 93 -9.30 10.31 15.33
N ALA A 94 -8.23 10.22 14.52
CA ALA A 94 -7.84 11.26 13.56
C ALA A 94 -8.49 11.06 12.18
N LEU A 95 -9.19 9.94 11.97
CA LEU A 95 -9.75 9.63 10.67
C LEU A 95 -11.05 10.39 10.40
N PRO A 96 -11.25 10.89 9.17
CA PRO A 96 -12.54 11.40 8.77
C PRO A 96 -13.55 10.24 8.70
N HIS A 97 -14.79 10.51 9.13
CA HIS A 97 -15.89 9.54 9.15
C HIS A 97 -16.99 9.71 8.07
N PRO A 98 -16.83 10.48 6.96
CA PRO A 98 -17.91 10.58 5.99
C PRO A 98 -18.00 9.28 5.18
N ARG A 99 -19.14 8.59 5.28
CA ARG A 99 -19.48 7.46 4.41
C ARG A 99 -20.66 7.84 3.54
N ARG A 100 -20.45 7.88 2.23
CA ARG A 100 -21.55 7.94 1.25
C ARG A 100 -21.93 6.52 0.87
N GLY A 101 -23.24 6.27 0.76
CA GLY A 101 -23.81 4.99 0.31
C GLY A 101 -24.40 5.04 -1.10
N ALA A 102 -24.24 6.17 -1.79
CA ALA A 102 -24.79 6.40 -3.12
C ALA A 102 -23.80 7.21 -3.96
N VAL A 103 -23.84 7.01 -5.27
CA VAL A 103 -23.03 7.77 -6.22
C VAL A 103 -23.42 9.24 -6.12
N THR A 104 -22.46 10.11 -5.82
CA THR A 104 -22.70 11.52 -5.46
C THR A 104 -21.77 12.42 -6.24
N ALA A 105 -22.32 13.40 -6.97
CA ALA A 105 -21.52 14.45 -7.60
C ALA A 105 -20.87 15.34 -6.52
N LEU A 106 -19.56 15.57 -6.63
CA LEU A 106 -18.77 16.38 -5.69
C LEU A 106 -18.39 17.76 -6.26
N GLY A 107 -18.74 18.04 -7.52
CA GLY A 107 -18.30 19.23 -8.24
C GLY A 107 -17.06 18.96 -9.08
N LEU A 108 -16.15 19.92 -9.16
CA LEU A 108 -14.92 19.82 -9.98
C LEU A 108 -13.77 19.23 -9.16
N ASP A 109 -12.89 18.44 -9.79
CA ASP A 109 -11.74 17.80 -9.13
C ASP A 109 -10.56 18.75 -8.92
N ARG A 110 -10.72 19.76 -8.06
CA ARG A 110 -9.67 20.77 -7.78
C ARG A 110 -8.34 20.18 -7.29
N GLU A 111 -8.38 18.97 -6.74
CA GLU A 111 -7.23 18.26 -6.19
C GLU A 111 -6.52 17.37 -7.20
N ALA A 112 -6.96 17.35 -8.47
CA ALA A 112 -6.39 16.53 -9.53
C ALA A 112 -4.87 16.72 -9.66
N LEU A 113 -4.16 15.61 -9.89
CA LEU A 113 -2.71 15.63 -10.05
C LEU A 113 -2.29 16.28 -11.37
N ASP A 114 -3.08 16.09 -12.43
CA ASP A 114 -2.95 16.86 -13.65
C ASP A 114 -3.70 18.20 -13.51
N PRO A 115 -3.04 19.36 -13.62
CA PRO A 115 -3.70 20.66 -13.55
C PRO A 115 -4.84 20.82 -14.54
N ASP A 116 -4.72 20.24 -15.74
CA ASP A 116 -5.74 20.36 -16.79
C ASP A 116 -7.03 19.61 -16.43
N ALA A 117 -6.91 18.58 -15.58
CA ALA A 117 -8.04 17.79 -15.11
C ALA A 117 -8.77 18.41 -13.91
N ARG A 118 -8.33 19.58 -13.41
CA ARG A 118 -8.89 20.19 -12.18
C ARG A 118 -10.29 20.77 -12.35
N ASP A 119 -10.68 21.02 -13.58
CA ASP A 119 -12.01 21.49 -13.95
C ASP A 119 -12.93 20.36 -14.45
N GLU A 120 -12.51 19.10 -14.31
CA GLU A 120 -13.35 17.95 -14.65
C GLU A 120 -14.29 17.56 -13.50
N PRO A 121 -15.53 17.10 -13.79
CA PRO A 121 -16.45 16.63 -12.78
C PRO A 121 -15.96 15.38 -12.03
N LEU A 122 -16.16 15.39 -10.71
CA LEU A 122 -15.79 14.35 -9.77
C LEU A 122 -17.03 13.76 -9.09
N PHE A 123 -17.06 12.44 -8.96
CA PHE A 123 -18.13 11.71 -8.31
C PHE A 123 -17.55 10.78 -7.24
N ASP A 124 -18.16 10.76 -6.05
CA ASP A 124 -17.96 9.67 -5.09
C ASP A 124 -18.80 8.49 -5.55
N LEU A 125 -18.23 7.28 -5.60
CA LEU A 125 -18.94 6.07 -6.00
C LEU A 125 -19.79 5.45 -4.88
N GLY A 126 -19.76 6.01 -3.67
CA GLY A 126 -20.70 5.67 -2.60
C GLY A 126 -20.43 4.31 -1.94
N LEU A 127 -19.18 3.87 -1.89
CA LEU A 127 -18.81 2.57 -1.30
C LEU A 127 -18.65 2.59 0.23
N GLY A 128 -18.69 3.76 0.87
CA GLY A 128 -18.63 3.90 2.33
C GLY A 128 -17.37 3.28 2.98
N LEU A 129 -16.21 3.38 2.31
CA LEU A 129 -14.96 2.69 2.68
C LEU A 129 -14.27 3.21 3.95
N GLY A 130 -14.90 4.12 4.71
CA GLY A 130 -14.34 4.74 5.90
C GLY A 130 -13.52 5.98 5.55
N PRO A 131 -12.22 6.05 5.89
CA PRO A 131 -11.41 7.26 5.68
C PRO A 131 -11.00 7.51 4.23
N VAL A 132 -11.20 6.54 3.34
CA VAL A 132 -10.87 6.63 1.92
C VAL A 132 -12.17 6.69 1.12
N ALA A 133 -12.19 7.51 0.07
CA ALA A 133 -13.25 7.53 -0.92
C ALA A 133 -12.73 6.91 -2.23
N LEU A 134 -13.58 6.08 -2.87
CA LEU A 134 -13.39 5.71 -4.26
C LEU A 134 -14.20 6.68 -5.11
N LEU A 135 -13.49 7.45 -5.93
CA LEU A 135 -14.04 8.50 -6.76
C LEU A 135 -13.83 8.16 -8.24
N ALA A 136 -14.67 8.71 -9.09
CA ALA A 136 -14.57 8.65 -10.54
C ALA A 136 -14.56 10.07 -11.12
N ARG A 137 -13.53 10.38 -11.91
CA ARG A 137 -13.43 11.63 -12.67
C ARG A 137 -13.86 11.37 -14.11
N ALA A 138 -14.78 12.20 -14.59
CA ALA A 138 -15.56 11.89 -15.77
C ALA A 138 -14.76 11.84 -17.08
N GLY A 139 -13.65 12.59 -17.21
CA GLY A 139 -12.80 12.65 -18.41
C GLY A 139 -13.45 13.38 -19.58
N ASP A 140 -14.63 12.93 -20.02
CA ASP A 140 -15.35 13.44 -21.18
C ASP A 140 -16.87 13.52 -20.95
N ALA A 141 -17.61 13.90 -22.00
CA ALA A 141 -19.05 14.04 -21.95
C ALA A 141 -19.79 12.70 -21.74
N GLU A 142 -19.25 11.59 -22.25
CA GLU A 142 -19.84 10.26 -22.14
C GLU A 142 -19.66 9.70 -20.73
N GLY A 143 -18.44 9.77 -20.18
CA GLY A 143 -18.15 9.43 -18.80
C GLY A 143 -18.99 10.26 -17.82
N ARG A 144 -19.21 11.55 -18.12
CA ARG A 144 -20.09 12.40 -17.31
C ARG A 144 -21.54 11.94 -17.35
N ALA A 145 -22.07 11.64 -18.53
CA ALA A 145 -23.44 11.14 -18.67
C ALA A 145 -23.63 9.81 -17.93
N ARG A 146 -22.64 8.91 -18.03
CA ARG A 146 -22.62 7.62 -17.33
C ARG A 146 -22.64 7.78 -15.81
N LEU A 147 -21.78 8.64 -15.26
CA LEU A 147 -21.73 8.89 -13.81
C LEU A 147 -22.99 9.60 -13.31
N ALA A 148 -23.53 10.55 -14.08
CA ALA A 148 -24.78 11.22 -13.74
C ALA A 148 -25.97 10.25 -13.69
N ALA A 149 -26.03 9.27 -14.62
CA ALA A 149 -27.07 8.25 -14.64
C ALA A 149 -27.04 7.31 -13.43
N LEU A 150 -25.89 7.17 -12.76
CA LEU A 150 -25.74 6.39 -11.52
C LEU A 150 -26.10 7.21 -10.26
N GLY A 151 -26.22 8.54 -10.39
CA GLY A 151 -26.36 9.47 -9.27
C GLY A 151 -27.54 9.18 -8.36
N GLY A 152 -27.33 9.26 -7.05
CA GLY A 152 -28.35 9.07 -6.03
C GLY A 152 -28.66 7.60 -5.70
N ALA A 153 -28.06 6.64 -6.38
CA ALA A 153 -28.21 5.21 -6.10
C ALA A 153 -26.87 4.57 -5.65
N PRO A 154 -26.91 3.47 -4.88
CA PRO A 154 -25.71 2.65 -4.63
C PRO A 154 -25.09 2.16 -5.94
N LEU A 155 -23.76 2.07 -6.00
CA LEU A 155 -23.08 1.49 -7.16
C LEU A 155 -23.45 0.00 -7.29
N PRO A 156 -24.11 -0.45 -8.38
CA PRO A 156 -24.67 -1.82 -8.44
C PRO A 156 -23.63 -2.94 -8.40
N ASP A 157 -22.51 -2.75 -9.12
CA ASP A 157 -21.42 -3.72 -9.22
C ASP A 157 -20.06 -2.99 -9.14
N PRO A 158 -19.54 -2.79 -7.91
CA PRO A 158 -18.26 -2.13 -7.71
C PRO A 158 -17.09 -2.87 -8.37
N ASP A 159 -17.12 -4.20 -8.35
CA ASP A 159 -16.05 -5.05 -8.85
C ASP A 159 -15.96 -4.91 -10.37
N ALA A 160 -17.08 -5.01 -11.08
CA ALA A 160 -17.14 -4.83 -12.52
C ALA A 160 -16.83 -3.39 -12.95
N PHE A 161 -17.30 -2.40 -12.18
CA PHE A 161 -17.01 -0.99 -12.47
C PHE A 161 -15.50 -0.70 -12.37
N VAL A 162 -14.84 -1.19 -11.32
CA VAL A 162 -13.40 -0.99 -11.14
C VAL A 162 -12.59 -1.86 -12.10
N ALA A 163 -13.01 -3.08 -12.41
CA ALA A 163 -12.34 -3.93 -13.40
C ALA A 163 -12.42 -3.39 -14.83
N ALA A 164 -13.39 -2.51 -15.12
CA ALA A 164 -13.48 -1.80 -16.38
C ALA A 164 -12.58 -0.55 -16.47
N SER A 165 -11.91 -0.17 -15.37
CA SER A 165 -10.98 0.96 -15.36
C SER A 165 -9.84 0.79 -16.37
N GLY A 166 -9.46 1.90 -16.98
CA GLY A 166 -8.42 1.93 -18.01
C GLY A 166 -8.83 1.49 -19.41
N ARG A 167 -10.10 1.15 -19.64
CA ARG A 167 -10.67 1.07 -20.99
C ARG A 167 -10.90 2.48 -21.54
N ALA A 168 -10.79 2.66 -22.85
CA ALA A 168 -11.11 3.94 -23.50
C ALA A 168 -12.53 4.40 -23.14
N GLY A 169 -12.69 5.68 -22.82
CA GLY A 169 -13.97 6.27 -22.36
C GLY A 169 -14.37 5.89 -20.92
N HIS A 170 -13.59 5.06 -20.22
CA HIS A 170 -13.83 4.79 -18.80
C HIS A 170 -13.33 5.97 -17.96
N PRO A 171 -14.11 6.44 -16.96
CA PRO A 171 -13.65 7.48 -16.06
C PRO A 171 -12.37 7.05 -15.32
N ALA A 172 -11.50 8.03 -15.08
CA ALA A 172 -10.33 7.85 -14.23
C ALA A 172 -10.78 7.56 -12.81
N LEU A 173 -10.15 6.57 -12.17
CA LEU A 173 -10.42 6.24 -10.79
C LEU A 173 -9.47 6.98 -9.87
N VAL A 174 -10.01 7.50 -8.79
CA VAL A 174 -9.24 8.22 -7.77
C VAL A 174 -9.58 7.61 -6.43
N PHE A 175 -8.57 7.12 -5.73
CA PHE A 175 -8.68 6.83 -4.31
C PHE A 175 -8.13 8.02 -3.55
N ALA A 176 -8.94 8.65 -2.69
CA ALA A 176 -8.55 9.81 -1.92
C ALA A 176 -8.86 9.62 -0.44
N GLY A 177 -7.97 10.05 0.44
CA GLY A 177 -8.13 9.92 1.88
C GLY A 177 -7.22 10.89 2.65
N PRO A 178 -7.07 10.72 3.96
CA PRO A 178 -6.36 11.67 4.83
C PRO A 178 -4.87 11.82 4.51
N LEU A 179 -4.25 10.82 3.86
CA LEU A 179 -2.85 10.87 3.46
C LEU A 179 -2.63 11.40 2.04
N GLY A 180 -3.69 11.72 1.29
CA GLY A 180 -3.60 12.19 -0.09
C GLY A 180 -4.41 11.33 -1.06
N ARG A 181 -3.90 11.08 -2.26
CA ARG A 181 -4.64 10.39 -3.33
C ARG A 181 -3.75 9.56 -4.25
N VAL A 182 -4.34 8.53 -4.84
CA VAL A 182 -3.79 7.79 -5.99
C VAL A 182 -4.79 7.89 -7.13
N GLU A 183 -4.31 8.25 -8.32
CA GLU A 183 -5.09 8.33 -9.55
C GLU A 183 -4.68 7.21 -10.50
N VAL A 184 -5.68 6.51 -11.02
CA VAL A 184 -5.57 5.50 -12.07
C VAL A 184 -6.30 6.06 -13.29
N LEU A 185 -5.54 6.68 -14.18
CA LEU A 185 -6.08 7.28 -15.41
C LEU A 185 -6.32 6.20 -16.46
N ARG A 186 -5.35 5.29 -16.58
CA ARG A 186 -5.44 4.12 -17.45
C ARG A 186 -4.57 2.98 -16.93
N SER A 187 -5.01 1.76 -17.20
CA SER A 187 -4.34 0.52 -16.77
C SER A 187 -3.91 -0.34 -17.97
N ASP A 188 -3.97 0.23 -19.17
CA ASP A 188 -3.43 -0.35 -20.39
C ASP A 188 -1.89 -0.27 -20.42
N GLY A 189 -1.31 -1.11 -21.28
CA GLY A 189 0.14 -1.25 -21.43
C GLY A 189 0.76 -2.34 -20.54
N PRO A 190 2.07 -2.59 -20.72
CA PRO A 190 2.74 -3.67 -20.01
C PRO A 190 2.81 -3.39 -18.50
N PRO A 191 2.72 -4.43 -17.65
CA PRO A 191 3.02 -4.29 -16.24
C PRO A 191 4.53 -4.04 -16.04
N PRO A 192 4.93 -3.36 -14.95
CA PRO A 192 4.08 -2.79 -13.90
C PRO A 192 3.35 -1.52 -14.35
N GLY A 193 2.25 -1.17 -13.68
CA GLY A 193 1.51 0.09 -13.93
C GLY A 193 0.43 0.37 -12.89
N PRO A 194 -0.18 1.57 -12.92
CA PRO A 194 -1.29 1.93 -12.05
C PRO A 194 -2.51 1.04 -12.26
N ARG A 195 -3.13 0.61 -11.17
CA ARG A 195 -4.32 -0.25 -11.20
C ARG A 195 -5.20 0.00 -9.98
N ALA A 196 -6.47 -0.34 -10.09
CA ALA A 196 -7.41 -0.33 -8.98
C ALA A 196 -8.09 -1.68 -8.84
N HIS A 197 -8.53 -1.99 -7.62
CA HIS A 197 -9.44 -3.09 -7.38
C HIS A 197 -10.48 -2.68 -6.35
N ALA A 198 -11.67 -3.26 -6.46
CA ALA A 198 -12.69 -3.30 -5.44
C ALA A 198 -13.28 -4.71 -5.45
N VAL A 199 -13.37 -5.31 -4.27
CA VAL A 199 -13.87 -6.68 -4.09
C VAL A 199 -14.96 -6.62 -3.05
N ALA A 200 -16.21 -6.54 -3.50
CA ALA A 200 -17.39 -6.34 -2.67
C ALA A 200 -17.48 -7.35 -1.53
N GLN A 201 -17.08 -8.60 -1.77
CA GLN A 201 -17.03 -9.63 -0.73
C GLN A 201 -16.06 -9.31 0.41
N VAL A 202 -14.91 -8.73 0.10
CA VAL A 202 -13.93 -8.34 1.11
C VAL A 202 -14.39 -7.08 1.84
N LEU A 203 -14.98 -6.12 1.10
CA LEU A 203 -15.54 -4.89 1.68
C LEU A 203 -16.63 -5.17 2.73
N ARG A 204 -17.49 -6.18 2.49
CA ARG A 204 -18.52 -6.62 3.44
C ARG A 204 -17.97 -7.10 4.78
N LEU A 205 -16.69 -7.46 4.86
CA LEU A 205 -16.06 -7.84 6.13
C LEU A 205 -15.88 -6.65 7.09
N GLY A 206 -15.97 -5.41 6.60
CA GLY A 206 -15.89 -4.20 7.43
C GLY A 206 -14.56 -4.01 8.15
N ARG A 207 -13.51 -4.70 7.70
CA ARG A 207 -12.17 -4.67 8.29
C ARG A 207 -11.34 -3.55 7.68
N THR A 208 -10.46 -2.95 8.47
CA THR A 208 -9.52 -1.93 8.00
C THR A 208 -8.27 -2.53 7.35
N HIS A 209 -7.87 -3.75 7.73
CA HIS A 209 -6.70 -4.45 7.20
C HIS A 209 -6.83 -5.98 7.32
N VAL A 210 -5.95 -6.69 6.62
CA VAL A 210 -5.82 -8.15 6.74
C VAL A 210 -5.40 -8.55 8.15
N ALA A 211 -5.99 -9.61 8.68
CA ALA A 211 -5.69 -10.11 10.04
C ALA A 211 -4.23 -10.61 10.23
N THR A 212 -3.46 -10.70 9.15
CA THR A 212 -2.04 -11.07 9.18
C THR A 212 -1.10 -9.85 9.30
N ALA A 213 -1.58 -8.63 9.04
CA ALA A 213 -0.78 -7.43 9.23
C ALA A 213 -0.72 -7.12 10.74
N PRO A 214 0.48 -6.98 11.35
CA PRO A 214 0.64 -6.72 12.77
C PRO A 214 0.45 -5.24 13.08
N ILE A 215 -0.66 -4.64 12.63
CA ILE A 215 -0.98 -3.24 12.93
C ILE A 215 -1.37 -3.14 14.42
N PRO A 216 -0.76 -2.21 15.19
CA PRO A 216 -1.14 -1.99 16.58
C PRO A 216 -2.62 -1.58 16.74
N PRO A 217 -3.29 -1.97 17.85
CA PRO A 217 -4.64 -1.50 18.15
C PRO A 217 -4.74 0.03 18.15
N GLY A 218 -5.86 0.57 17.66
CA GLY A 218 -6.11 2.01 17.55
C GLY A 218 -5.46 2.69 16.34
N LEU A 219 -4.65 1.97 15.55
CA LEU A 219 -4.11 2.45 14.28
C LEU A 219 -4.86 1.84 13.09
N VAL A 220 -5.03 2.65 12.04
CA VAL A 220 -5.66 2.26 10.79
C VAL A 220 -4.72 2.57 9.62
N PRO A 221 -4.34 1.58 8.81
CA PRO A 221 -3.53 1.83 7.63
C PRO A 221 -4.35 2.55 6.56
N CYS A 222 -3.82 3.66 6.07
CA CYS A 222 -4.46 4.49 5.03
C CYS A 222 -3.74 4.37 3.68
N ALA A 223 -2.44 4.06 3.71
CA ALA A 223 -1.64 3.75 2.53
C ALA A 223 -0.57 2.71 2.89
N HIS A 224 0.04 2.10 1.87
CA HIS A 224 1.18 1.22 2.05
C HIS A 224 2.27 1.56 1.05
N ILE A 225 3.51 1.43 1.53
CA ILE A 225 4.72 1.36 0.72
C ILE A 225 5.08 -0.12 0.60
N GLN A 226 5.30 -0.60 -0.60
CA GLN A 226 5.81 -1.94 -0.88
C GLN A 226 7.16 -1.80 -1.60
N PRO A 227 8.27 -1.70 -0.85
CA PRO A 227 9.61 -1.62 -1.42
C PRO A 227 9.93 -2.83 -2.32
N PRO A 228 10.91 -2.72 -3.23
CA PRO A 228 11.32 -3.84 -4.07
C PRO A 228 11.55 -5.13 -3.27
N HIS A 229 10.97 -6.24 -3.73
CA HIS A 229 11.13 -7.53 -3.06
C HIS A 229 12.45 -8.19 -3.49
N PRO A 230 13.15 -8.92 -2.61
CA PRO A 230 14.40 -9.60 -2.98
C PRO A 230 14.20 -10.84 -3.88
N LEU A 231 12.98 -11.39 -3.93
CA LEU A 231 12.64 -12.59 -4.72
C LEU A 231 11.58 -12.35 -5.81
N ARG A 232 11.14 -11.11 -6.00
CA ARG A 232 10.15 -10.78 -7.02
C ARG A 232 10.57 -9.55 -7.80
N ASP A 233 10.39 -9.58 -9.11
CA ASP A 233 10.60 -8.42 -9.96
C ASP A 233 9.41 -7.43 -9.90
N GLY A 234 9.46 -6.36 -10.71
CA GLY A 234 8.41 -5.34 -10.75
C GLY A 234 7.04 -5.86 -11.19
N ALA A 235 7.00 -6.94 -11.98
CA ALA A 235 5.79 -7.64 -12.40
C ALA A 235 5.30 -8.65 -11.34
N GLY A 236 6.09 -8.89 -10.29
CA GLY A 236 5.79 -9.87 -9.24
C GLY A 236 6.26 -11.29 -9.55
N ALA A 237 6.95 -11.51 -10.68
CA ALA A 237 7.47 -12.81 -11.06
C ALA A 237 8.69 -13.18 -10.20
N PRO A 238 8.92 -14.46 -9.90
CA PRO A 238 10.10 -14.91 -9.18
C PRO A 238 11.39 -14.46 -9.85
N CYS A 239 12.38 -14.01 -9.07
CA CYS A 239 13.70 -13.66 -9.57
C CYS A 239 14.81 -14.16 -8.61
N PRO A 240 16.08 -14.24 -9.07
CA PRO A 240 17.19 -14.58 -8.20
C PRO A 240 17.27 -13.63 -6.99
N PHE A 241 17.68 -14.16 -5.84
CA PHE A 241 17.73 -13.40 -4.59
C PHE A 241 18.59 -12.14 -4.74
N ARG A 242 18.00 -10.98 -4.45
CA ARG A 242 18.66 -9.67 -4.50
C ARG A 242 18.96 -9.18 -3.09
N ARG A 243 20.21 -9.35 -2.65
CA ARG A 243 20.68 -8.95 -1.32
C ARG A 243 20.39 -7.48 -1.01
N ALA A 244 20.66 -6.57 -1.95
CA ALA A 244 20.43 -5.14 -1.74
C ALA A 244 18.97 -4.80 -1.37
N HIS A 245 17.99 -5.45 -2.02
CA HIS A 245 16.57 -5.25 -1.71
C HIS A 245 16.20 -5.79 -0.33
N HIS A 246 16.75 -6.95 0.01
CA HIS A 246 16.58 -7.54 1.33
C HIS A 246 17.12 -6.61 2.42
N ASP A 247 18.37 -6.19 2.30
CA ASP A 247 19.06 -5.38 3.31
C ASP A 247 18.42 -3.99 3.45
N ALA A 248 17.96 -3.40 2.34
CA ALA A 248 17.17 -2.17 2.35
C ALA A 248 15.87 -2.34 3.15
N PHE A 249 15.12 -3.43 2.93
CA PHE A 249 13.92 -3.68 3.72
C PHE A 249 14.23 -3.99 5.20
N GLN A 250 15.31 -4.71 5.51
CA GLN A 250 15.71 -4.95 6.90
C GLN A 250 15.99 -3.65 7.64
N THR A 251 16.59 -2.66 6.98
CA THR A 251 16.79 -1.31 7.56
C THR A 251 15.45 -0.63 7.89
N LEU A 252 14.45 -0.76 7.02
CA LEU A 252 13.11 -0.24 7.28
C LEU A 252 12.43 -0.99 8.43
N LEU A 253 12.57 -2.32 8.48
CA LEU A 253 12.01 -3.17 9.51
C LEU A 253 12.61 -2.89 10.89
N GLU A 254 13.93 -2.70 10.98
CA GLU A 254 14.61 -2.33 12.23
C GLU A 254 14.17 -0.94 12.72
N ARG A 255 13.90 0.00 11.81
CA ARG A 255 13.52 1.37 12.16
C ARG A 255 12.05 1.53 12.51
N TRP A 256 11.16 0.86 11.79
CA TRP A 256 9.72 1.11 11.83
C TRP A 256 8.89 -0.15 12.14
N GLY A 257 9.52 -1.29 12.39
CA GLY A 257 8.84 -2.51 12.81
C GLY A 257 8.55 -2.54 14.32
N ASP A 258 7.70 -3.48 14.72
CA ASP A 258 7.49 -3.79 16.14
C ASP A 258 8.81 -4.29 16.76
N PRO A 259 9.40 -3.57 17.73
CA PRO A 259 10.71 -3.92 18.29
C PRO A 259 10.76 -5.34 18.87
N ALA A 260 9.65 -5.82 19.45
CA ALA A 260 9.57 -7.16 20.02
C ALA A 260 9.58 -8.24 18.93
N LEU A 261 8.85 -8.02 17.84
CA LEU A 261 8.84 -8.94 16.69
C LEU A 261 10.17 -8.91 15.93
N VAL A 262 10.82 -7.75 15.84
CA VAL A 262 12.17 -7.60 15.27
C VAL A 262 13.19 -8.37 16.11
N ALA A 263 13.16 -8.21 17.44
CA ALA A 263 14.03 -8.96 18.34
C ALA A 263 13.83 -10.47 18.21
N LEU A 264 12.57 -10.93 18.11
CA LEU A 264 12.25 -12.33 17.88
C LEU A 264 12.79 -12.82 16.54
N LYS A 265 12.65 -12.05 15.46
CA LYS A 265 13.21 -12.40 14.16
C LYS A 265 14.73 -12.56 14.25
N ARG A 266 15.42 -11.59 14.85
CA ARG A 266 16.88 -11.65 15.06
C ARG A 266 17.30 -12.87 15.85
N HIS A 267 16.56 -13.22 16.91
CA HIS A 267 16.78 -14.46 17.65
C HIS A 267 16.65 -15.71 16.77
N ARG A 268 15.58 -15.80 15.96
CA ARG A 268 15.35 -16.93 15.04
C ARG A 268 16.42 -17.06 13.95
N LEU A 269 17.12 -15.97 13.65
CA LEU A 269 18.25 -15.93 12.73
C LEU A 269 19.62 -16.16 13.42
N GLY A 270 19.66 -16.38 14.74
CA GLY A 270 20.89 -16.54 15.51
C GLY A 270 21.67 -15.24 15.75
N LEU A 271 21.02 -14.08 15.64
CA LEU A 271 21.62 -12.74 15.71
C LEU A 271 21.32 -11.98 17.01
N GLY A 272 20.76 -12.65 18.02
CA GLY A 272 20.39 -12.04 19.28
C GLY A 272 19.74 -13.00 20.30
N PRO A 273 19.56 -12.54 21.55
CA PRO A 273 18.93 -13.32 22.61
C PRO A 273 17.43 -13.52 22.36
N ASP A 274 16.83 -14.53 22.99
CA ASP A 274 15.39 -14.74 22.98
C ASP A 274 14.67 -13.59 23.72
N PRO A 275 13.74 -12.86 23.08
CA PRO A 275 12.97 -11.81 23.75
C PRO A 275 11.89 -12.36 24.71
N GLY A 276 11.70 -13.67 24.83
CA GLY A 276 10.76 -14.27 25.79
C GLY A 276 9.28 -14.07 25.43
N LEU A 277 8.98 -13.90 24.14
CA LEU A 277 7.59 -13.69 23.67
C LEU A 277 6.79 -14.99 23.67
N ALA A 278 5.56 -14.92 24.20
CA ALA A 278 4.64 -16.05 24.16
C ALA A 278 4.29 -16.46 22.71
N PRO A 279 4.16 -17.77 22.43
CA PRO A 279 3.72 -18.24 21.11
C PRO A 279 2.30 -17.78 20.76
N ASP A 280 2.15 -17.09 19.64
CA ASP A 280 0.88 -16.63 19.09
C ASP A 280 0.92 -16.67 17.56
N ARG A 281 -0.10 -16.11 16.90
CA ARG A 281 -0.13 -16.07 15.44
C ARG A 281 1.02 -15.23 14.85
N ARG A 282 1.38 -14.12 15.48
CA ARG A 282 2.39 -13.16 15.01
C ARG A 282 3.79 -13.74 15.17
N THR A 283 4.11 -14.31 16.33
CA THR A 283 5.41 -14.93 16.61
C THR A 283 5.66 -16.16 15.74
N ARG A 284 4.61 -16.97 15.46
CA ARG A 284 4.68 -18.05 14.46
C ARG A 284 4.92 -17.52 13.04
N ALA A 285 4.28 -16.41 12.67
CA ALA A 285 4.52 -15.79 11.36
C ALA A 285 5.96 -15.31 11.22
N VAL A 286 6.53 -14.66 12.25
CA VAL A 286 7.94 -14.26 12.29
C VAL A 286 8.88 -15.44 12.11
N ALA A 287 8.65 -16.54 12.84
CA ALA A 287 9.47 -17.75 12.71
C ALA A 287 9.45 -18.31 11.28
N ARG A 288 8.28 -18.32 10.61
CA ARG A 288 8.16 -18.73 9.21
C ARG A 288 8.87 -17.79 8.24
N VAL A 289 8.82 -16.47 8.48
CA VAL A 289 9.56 -15.51 7.65
C VAL A 289 11.07 -15.72 7.80
N ALA A 290 11.56 -15.89 9.03
CA ALA A 290 12.98 -16.15 9.28
C ALA A 290 13.46 -17.43 8.57
N ALA A 291 12.68 -18.51 8.65
CA ALA A 291 12.96 -19.75 7.93
C ALA A 291 12.99 -19.56 6.41
N ALA A 292 12.01 -18.84 5.84
CA ALA A 292 11.96 -18.54 4.41
C ALA A 292 13.16 -17.67 3.96
N GLN A 293 13.66 -16.78 4.81
CA GLN A 293 14.83 -15.96 4.52
C GLN A 293 16.13 -16.77 4.58
N ILE A 294 16.25 -17.72 5.50
CA ILE A 294 17.36 -18.69 5.52
C ILE A 294 17.36 -19.53 4.24
N GLU A 295 16.20 -20.10 3.87
CA GLU A 295 16.03 -20.90 2.66
C GLU A 295 16.38 -20.11 1.39
N ALA A 296 16.05 -18.82 1.36
CA ALA A 296 16.39 -17.92 0.26
C ALA A 296 17.88 -17.51 0.22
N GLY A 297 18.71 -17.96 1.17
CA GLY A 297 20.13 -17.59 1.28
C GLY A 297 20.38 -16.19 1.85
N ALA A 298 19.37 -15.59 2.49
CA ALA A 298 19.52 -14.28 3.13
C ALA A 298 20.35 -14.36 4.43
N TYR A 299 20.40 -15.53 5.06
CA TYR A 299 21.15 -15.79 6.28
C TYR A 299 21.73 -17.21 6.22
N PRO A 300 22.86 -17.48 6.91
CA PRO A 300 23.35 -18.85 7.03
C PRO A 300 22.33 -19.72 7.75
N GLU A 301 22.32 -21.02 7.45
CA GLU A 301 21.54 -21.95 8.28
C GLU A 301 22.05 -21.87 9.73
N PRO A 302 21.15 -21.76 10.72
CA PRO A 302 21.53 -21.81 12.13
C PRO A 302 22.34 -23.08 12.38
N ARG A 303 23.54 -22.93 12.93
CA ARG A 303 24.37 -24.08 13.32
C ARG A 303 23.63 -24.86 14.42
N GLY A 304 23.06 -26.01 14.05
CA GLY A 304 22.69 -27.09 14.98
C GLY A 304 21.38 -26.92 15.76
N THR A 305 20.28 -27.38 15.17
CA THR A 305 19.27 -28.21 15.87
C THR A 305 18.84 -29.39 15.00
N ARG A 306 19.78 -30.03 14.30
CA ARG A 306 19.65 -31.46 14.02
C ARG A 306 20.27 -32.15 15.20
N GLY A 307 19.42 -32.66 16.09
CA GLY A 307 19.87 -33.41 17.26
C GLY A 307 20.86 -34.48 16.85
N GLU A 308 21.94 -34.56 17.62
CA GLU A 308 22.65 -35.80 17.86
C GLU A 308 21.61 -36.90 18.12
N VAL A 309 21.41 -37.77 17.14
CA VAL A 309 20.95 -39.13 17.41
C VAL A 309 22.22 -39.96 17.40
N THR A 310 22.89 -39.96 18.55
CA THR A 310 23.88 -40.98 18.88
C THR A 310 23.14 -42.07 19.64
N GLU A 311 23.04 -43.23 18.98
CA GLU A 311 22.93 -44.60 19.52
C GLU A 311 22.15 -44.87 20.82
N CYS A 312 21.10 -45.68 20.68
CA CYS A 312 21.01 -47.01 21.29
C CYS A 312 20.38 -47.98 20.27
#